data_AF-A0A1C6JAZ1-F1
#
_entry.id   AF-A0A1C6JAZ1-F1
#
_cell.length_a   1.000
_cell.length_b   1.000
_cell.length_c   1.000
_cell.angle_alpha   90.00
_cell.angle_beta   90.00
_cell.angle_gamma   90.00
#
_symmetry.space_group_name_H-M   'P 1'
#
loop_
_entity.id
_entity.type
_entity.pdbx_description
1 polymer ?
#
loop_
_entity_poly.entity_id
_entity_poly.type
_entity_poly.pdbx_seq_one_letter_code
_entity_poly.pdbx_strand_id
1 'polypeptide(L)'
;MGPDEKDVGTITAYVDGEPVTASATIGPEITAVDLERIKKATEDIQTVWESVRRVVTIVTEDFGEWIRSVATQIEEKHELETAMRWASCYYRPVFNKYRHTKKKRTRKKYEKKILDWYREEVLGKW
;
A
#
# COMPACT_ATOMS: atom_id res chain seq x y z
N MET A 1 21.96 36.25 -4.20
CA MET A 1 23.37 36.25 -4.61
C MET A 1 24.18 35.64 -3.47
N GLY A 2 25.07 34.67 -3.73
CA GLY A 2 26.13 34.28 -2.76
C GLY A 2 27.49 34.85 -3.20
N PRO A 3 28.64 34.35 -2.71
CA PRO A 3 28.98 33.70 -1.43
C PRO A 3 30.20 34.41 -0.75
N ASP A 4 30.96 33.68 0.08
CA ASP A 4 32.33 33.94 0.59
C ASP A 4 32.40 34.44 2.04
N GLU A 5 33.29 33.99 2.93
CA GLU A 5 34.17 32.83 3.03
C GLU A 5 34.46 32.67 4.54
N LYS A 6 34.93 31.50 4.94
CA LYS A 6 35.16 31.06 6.32
C LYS A 6 35.96 32.07 7.15
N ASP A 7 35.51 32.37 8.36
CA ASP A 7 36.41 32.84 9.42
C ASP A 7 36.41 31.86 10.59
N VAL A 8 37.52 31.12 10.63
CA VAL A 8 37.87 30.10 11.60
C VAL A 8 38.27 30.82 12.88
N GLY A 9 37.42 30.76 13.91
CA GLY A 9 37.73 31.37 15.20
C GLY A 9 38.90 30.66 15.89
N THR A 10 40.12 31.14 15.70
CA THR A 10 41.28 30.72 16.50
C THR A 10 41.19 31.34 17.89
N ILE A 11 41.04 30.51 18.93
CA ILE A 11 41.15 30.96 20.32
C ILE A 11 42.58 30.68 20.79
N THR A 12 43.36 31.74 20.99
CA THR A 12 44.67 31.68 21.66
C THR A 12 44.50 31.95 23.15
N ALA A 13 44.89 30.99 23.99
CA ALA A 13 44.99 31.18 25.44
C ALA A 13 46.47 31.37 25.84
N TYR A 14 46.72 32.28 26.77
CA TYR A 14 48.05 32.60 27.29
C TYR A 14 48.18 32.07 28.71
N VAL A 15 49.25 31.33 28.98
CA VAL A 15 49.67 30.95 30.34
C VAL A 15 51.10 31.45 30.51
N ASP A 16 51.34 32.27 31.52
CA ASP A 16 52.64 32.90 31.82
C ASP A 16 53.28 33.72 30.68
N GLY A 17 52.45 34.30 29.80
CA GLY A 17 52.89 35.26 28.79
C GLY A 17 53.44 34.67 27.48
N GLU A 18 53.52 33.34 27.36
CA GLU A 18 53.82 32.68 26.09
C GLU A 18 52.53 32.08 25.46
N PRO A 19 52.29 32.25 24.15
CA PRO A 19 51.12 31.69 23.50
C PRO A 19 51.28 30.18 23.32
N VAL A 20 50.43 29.40 23.96
CA VAL A 20 50.38 27.94 23.75
C VAL A 20 49.33 27.65 22.67
N THR A 21 49.78 27.37 21.45
CA THR A 21 48.89 26.92 20.37
C THR A 21 48.54 25.45 20.56
N ALA A 22 47.46 25.17 21.28
CA ALA A 22 46.83 23.86 21.27
C ALA A 22 45.85 23.78 20.09
N SER A 23 46.30 23.20 18.96
CA SER A 23 45.40 22.81 17.87
C SER A 23 44.63 21.55 18.30
N ALA A 24 43.59 21.72 19.12
CA ALA A 24 42.68 20.64 19.45
C ALA A 24 41.47 20.70 18.49
N THR A 25 41.54 19.92 17.42
CA THR A 25 40.37 19.61 16.59
C THR A 25 39.43 18.72 17.40
N ILE A 26 38.46 19.30 18.10
CA ILE A 26 37.45 18.53 18.84
C ILE A 26 36.23 18.30 17.94
N GLY A 27 36.41 17.43 16.94
CA GLY A 27 35.35 16.59 16.42
C GLY A 27 35.60 15.16 16.90
N PRO A 28 34.59 14.29 17.09
CA PRO A 28 34.84 12.95 17.59
C PRO A 28 35.73 12.20 16.59
N GLU A 29 36.92 11.82 17.04
CA GLU A 29 37.87 11.00 16.27
C GLU A 29 37.30 9.58 16.20
N ILE A 30 36.58 9.28 15.11
CA ILE A 30 35.99 7.96 14.89
C ILE A 30 37.14 6.97 14.74
N THR A 31 37.28 6.05 15.69
CA THR A 31 38.35 5.06 15.64
C THR A 31 38.09 4.03 14.53
N ALA A 32 39.14 3.37 14.02
CA ALA A 32 38.97 2.33 12.99
C ALA A 32 38.03 1.19 13.44
N VAL A 33 38.02 0.88 14.75
CA VAL A 33 37.11 -0.08 15.38
C VAL A 33 35.65 0.40 15.32
N ASP A 34 35.42 1.70 15.48
CA ASP A 34 34.08 2.30 15.32
C ASP A 34 33.63 2.26 13.86
N LEU A 35 34.55 2.46 12.91
CA LEU A 35 34.25 2.38 11.48
C LEU A 35 33.87 0.96 11.04
N GLU A 36 34.56 -0.06 11.53
CA GLU A 36 34.22 -1.46 11.27
C GLU A 36 32.88 -1.87 11.89
N ARG A 37 32.61 -1.40 13.12
CA ARG A 37 31.30 -1.61 13.78
C ARG A 37 30.16 -0.93 13.04
N ILE A 38 30.39 0.30 12.56
CA ILE A 38 29.42 1.03 11.74
C ILE A 38 29.16 0.27 10.44
N LYS A 39 30.22 -0.16 9.72
CA LYS A 39 30.08 -0.96 8.49
C LYS A 39 29.25 -2.22 8.71
N LYS A 40 29.58 -2.99 9.74
CA LYS A 40 28.84 -4.20 10.10
C LYS A 40 27.38 -3.91 10.44
N ALA A 41 27.11 -2.85 11.22
CA ALA A 41 25.74 -2.44 11.54
C ALA A 41 24.95 -2.04 10.29
N THR A 42 25.57 -1.35 9.32
CA THR A 42 24.92 -1.05 8.03
C THR A 42 24.64 -2.30 7.21
N GLU A 43 25.55 -3.27 7.17
CA GLU A 43 25.33 -4.55 6.46
C GLU A 43 24.21 -5.37 7.10
N ASP A 44 24.15 -5.39 8.45
CA ASP A 44 23.09 -6.07 9.21
C ASP A 44 21.72 -5.39 8.94
N ILE A 45 21.67 -4.04 8.96
CA ILE A 45 20.46 -3.27 8.64
C ILE A 45 20.03 -3.51 7.20
N GLN A 46 20.95 -3.53 6.24
CA GLN A 46 20.64 -3.80 4.84
C GLN A 46 20.04 -5.20 4.67
N THR A 47 20.62 -6.20 5.32
CA THR A 47 20.14 -7.59 5.27
C THR A 47 18.72 -7.72 5.84
N VAL A 48 18.47 -7.07 6.99
CA VAL A 48 17.12 -7.02 7.59
C VAL A 48 16.14 -6.31 6.65
N TRP A 49 16.55 -5.19 6.04
CA TRP A 49 15.71 -4.45 5.10
C TRP A 49 15.37 -5.24 3.84
N GLU A 50 16.32 -5.99 3.28
CA GLU A 50 16.07 -6.88 2.14
C GLU A 50 15.09 -7.99 2.49
N SER A 51 15.18 -8.56 3.70
CA SER A 51 14.23 -9.56 4.19
C SER A 51 12.82 -8.96 4.35
N VAL A 52 12.70 -7.79 4.98
CA VAL A 52 11.42 -7.07 5.13
C VAL A 52 10.82 -6.73 3.77
N ARG A 53 11.63 -6.24 2.82
CA ARG A 53 11.18 -5.94 1.46
C ARG A 53 10.58 -7.16 0.77
N ARG A 54 11.22 -8.34 0.89
CA ARG A 54 10.71 -9.59 0.29
C ARG A 54 9.35 -9.97 0.87
N VAL A 55 9.19 -9.90 2.18
CA VAL A 55 7.92 -10.22 2.86
C VAL A 55 6.83 -9.23 2.45
N VAL A 56 7.15 -7.93 2.42
CA VAL A 56 6.20 -6.88 2.00
C VAL A 56 5.77 -7.10 0.55
N THR A 57 6.70 -7.38 -0.37
CA THR A 57 6.36 -7.65 -1.78
C THR A 57 5.36 -8.81 -1.90
N ILE A 58 5.64 -9.95 -1.27
CA ILE A 58 4.75 -11.13 -1.32
C ILE A 58 3.36 -10.79 -0.75
N VAL A 59 3.33 -10.17 0.44
CA VAL A 59 2.05 -9.81 1.09
C VAL A 59 1.26 -8.79 0.26
N THR A 60 1.93 -7.84 -0.41
CA THR A 60 1.23 -6.86 -1.27
C THR A 60 0.64 -7.48 -2.53
N GLU A 61 1.27 -8.51 -3.11
CA GLU A 61 0.76 -9.23 -4.27
C GLU A 61 -0.48 -10.06 -3.88
N ASP A 62 -0.36 -10.90 -2.86
CA ASP A 62 -1.46 -11.74 -2.34
C ASP A 62 -2.64 -10.87 -1.89
N PHE A 63 -2.37 -9.76 -1.20
CA PHE A 63 -3.41 -8.83 -0.76
C PHE A 63 -4.03 -8.07 -1.93
N GLY A 64 -3.24 -7.73 -2.95
CA GLY A 64 -3.74 -7.12 -4.19
C GLY A 64 -4.67 -8.07 -4.94
N GLU A 65 -4.33 -9.35 -5.06
CA GLU A 65 -5.20 -10.38 -5.61
C GLU A 65 -6.47 -10.54 -4.79
N TRP A 66 -6.37 -10.54 -3.46
CA TRP A 66 -7.53 -10.59 -2.58
C TRP A 66 -8.44 -9.37 -2.76
N ILE A 67 -7.91 -8.15 -2.82
CA ILE A 67 -8.69 -6.93 -3.09
C ILE A 67 -9.41 -7.05 -4.44
N ARG A 68 -8.72 -7.49 -5.50
CA ARG A 68 -9.36 -7.69 -6.81
C ARG A 68 -10.47 -8.72 -6.75
N SER A 69 -10.25 -9.83 -6.04
CA SER A 69 -11.27 -10.87 -5.82
C SER A 69 -12.48 -10.37 -5.02
N VAL A 70 -12.25 -9.53 -4.02
CA VAL A 70 -13.34 -8.88 -3.28
C VAL A 70 -14.07 -7.87 -4.17
N ALA A 71 -13.34 -7.09 -4.98
CA ALA A 71 -13.93 -6.13 -5.91
C ALA A 71 -14.81 -6.81 -6.96
N THR A 72 -14.36 -7.91 -7.57
CA THR A 72 -15.18 -8.68 -8.53
C THR A 72 -16.42 -9.27 -7.87
N GLN A 73 -16.30 -9.79 -6.64
CA GLN A 73 -17.46 -10.27 -5.87
C GLN A 73 -18.46 -9.16 -5.53
N ILE A 74 -17.97 -7.94 -5.23
CA ILE A 74 -18.83 -6.77 -4.99
C ILE A 74 -19.54 -6.38 -6.27
N GLU A 75 -18.83 -6.33 -7.40
CA GLU A 75 -19.39 -5.99 -8.71
C GLU A 75 -20.47 -6.98 -9.13
N GLU A 76 -20.23 -8.30 -9.00
CA GLU A 76 -21.23 -9.34 -9.29
C GLU A 76 -22.50 -9.20 -8.43
N LYS A 77 -22.35 -8.94 -7.13
CA LYS A 77 -23.50 -8.71 -6.24
C LYS A 77 -24.24 -7.44 -6.62
N HIS A 78 -23.51 -6.37 -6.91
CA HIS A 78 -24.08 -5.10 -7.31
C HIS A 78 -24.85 -5.21 -8.64
N GLU A 79 -24.32 -5.94 -9.62
CA GLU A 79 -25.01 -6.27 -10.86
C GLU A 79 -26.31 -7.03 -10.58
N LEU A 80 -26.27 -8.05 -9.73
CA LEU A 80 -27.45 -8.84 -9.37
C LEU A 80 -28.52 -8.01 -8.65
N GLU A 81 -28.14 -7.17 -7.69
CA GLU A 81 -29.07 -6.28 -6.99
C GLU A 81 -29.70 -5.27 -7.93
N THR A 82 -28.89 -4.71 -8.85
CA THR A 82 -29.36 -3.77 -9.87
C THR A 82 -30.33 -4.47 -10.82
N ALA A 83 -29.98 -5.65 -11.34
CA ALA A 83 -30.85 -6.47 -12.19
C ALA A 83 -32.17 -6.80 -11.49
N MET A 84 -32.13 -7.16 -10.21
CA MET A 84 -33.33 -7.42 -9.40
C MET A 84 -34.21 -6.18 -9.26
N ARG A 85 -33.61 -4.99 -9.05
CA ARG A 85 -34.33 -3.73 -8.95
C ARG A 85 -35.02 -3.38 -10.26
N TRP A 86 -34.32 -3.49 -11.39
CA TRP A 86 -34.90 -3.32 -12.72
C TRP A 86 -36.00 -4.34 -13.01
N ALA A 87 -35.79 -5.62 -12.67
CA ALA A 87 -36.76 -6.68 -12.87
C ALA A 87 -38.02 -6.48 -12.02
N SER A 88 -37.90 -5.89 -10.83
CA SER A 88 -39.06 -5.55 -10.01
C SER A 88 -39.98 -4.52 -10.68
N CYS A 89 -39.42 -3.66 -11.53
CA CYS A 89 -40.16 -2.65 -12.27
C CYS A 89 -40.68 -3.18 -13.61
N TYR A 90 -39.79 -3.78 -14.42
CA TYR A 90 -40.06 -4.08 -15.83
C TYR A 90 -40.19 -5.57 -16.16
N TYR A 91 -39.64 -6.48 -15.34
CA TYR A 91 -39.73 -7.94 -15.53
C TYR A 91 -40.50 -8.65 -14.40
N ARG A 92 -41.63 -8.02 -14.02
CA ARG A 92 -42.44 -8.38 -12.85
C ARG A 92 -42.86 -9.84 -12.77
N PRO A 93 -43.28 -10.52 -13.87
CA PRO A 93 -43.72 -11.91 -13.79
C PRO A 93 -42.63 -12.87 -13.31
N VAL A 94 -41.39 -12.68 -13.75
CA VAL A 94 -40.26 -13.52 -13.33
C VAL A 94 -39.74 -13.11 -11.97
N PHE A 95 -39.67 -11.81 -11.70
CA PHE A 95 -39.33 -11.32 -10.37
C PHE A 95 -40.28 -11.82 -9.27
N ASN A 96 -41.59 -11.86 -9.56
CA ASN A 96 -42.58 -12.41 -8.63
C ASN A 96 -42.37 -13.91 -8.38
N LYS A 97 -42.08 -14.69 -9.44
CA LYS A 97 -41.74 -16.11 -9.28
C LYS A 97 -40.48 -16.29 -8.42
N TYR A 98 -39.44 -15.48 -8.65
CA TYR A 98 -38.25 -15.44 -7.81
C TYR A 98 -38.58 -15.16 -6.33
N ARG A 99 -39.33 -14.08 -6.05
CA ARG A 99 -39.67 -13.62 -4.70
C ARG A 99 -40.46 -14.65 -3.89
N HIS A 100 -41.37 -15.38 -4.53
CA HIS A 100 -42.21 -16.37 -3.85
C HIS A 100 -41.59 -17.77 -3.80
N THR A 101 -40.55 -18.02 -4.60
CA THR A 101 -39.83 -19.30 -4.58
C THR A 101 -38.94 -19.39 -3.34
N LYS A 102 -39.25 -20.33 -2.44
CA LYS A 102 -38.42 -20.62 -1.26
C LYS A 102 -37.30 -21.61 -1.53
N LYS A 103 -37.43 -22.47 -2.54
CA LYS A 103 -36.45 -23.50 -2.89
C LYS A 103 -35.19 -22.90 -3.53
N LYS A 104 -34.01 -23.14 -2.95
CA LYS A 104 -32.71 -22.56 -3.39
C LYS A 104 -32.40 -22.79 -4.88
N ARG A 105 -32.52 -24.04 -5.37
CA ARG A 105 -32.22 -24.38 -6.78
C ARG A 105 -33.10 -23.60 -7.76
N THR A 106 -34.40 -23.52 -7.48
CA THR A 106 -35.35 -22.80 -8.33
C THR A 106 -35.17 -21.29 -8.22
N ARG A 107 -34.81 -20.78 -7.04
CA ARG A 107 -34.49 -19.35 -6.85
C ARG A 107 -33.29 -18.94 -7.71
N LYS A 108 -32.19 -19.71 -7.68
CA LYS A 108 -31.01 -19.50 -8.54
C LYS A 108 -31.33 -19.52 -10.04
N LYS A 109 -32.25 -20.39 -10.47
CA LYS A 109 -32.73 -20.41 -11.87
C LYS A 109 -33.31 -19.06 -12.29
N TYR A 110 -34.12 -18.44 -11.44
CA TYR A 110 -34.71 -17.13 -11.74
C TYR A 110 -33.75 -15.96 -11.53
N GLU A 111 -32.82 -16.04 -10.57
CA GLU A 111 -31.70 -15.08 -10.45
C GLU A 111 -30.92 -14.99 -11.77
N LYS A 112 -30.49 -16.15 -12.30
CA LYS A 112 -29.80 -16.21 -13.59
C LYS A 112 -30.65 -15.63 -14.71
N LYS A 113 -31.93 -16.00 -14.79
CA LYS A 113 -32.83 -15.49 -15.82
C LYS A 113 -33.01 -13.96 -15.76
N ILE A 114 -33.03 -13.38 -14.57
CA ILE A 114 -33.14 -11.93 -14.37
C ILE A 114 -31.83 -11.22 -14.74
N LEU A 115 -30.68 -11.81 -14.44
CA LEU A 115 -29.37 -11.30 -14.85
C LEU A 115 -29.21 -11.31 -16.37
N ASP A 116 -29.55 -12.41 -17.03
CA ASP A 116 -29.46 -12.53 -18.48
C ASP A 116 -30.36 -11.47 -19.16
N TRP A 117 -31.61 -11.34 -18.69
CA TRP A 117 -32.53 -10.28 -19.10
C TRP A 117 -31.97 -8.86 -18.92
N TYR A 118 -31.34 -8.59 -17.77
CA TYR A 118 -30.75 -7.27 -17.49
C TYR A 118 -29.58 -6.95 -18.42
N ARG A 119 -28.75 -7.94 -18.76
CA ARG A 119 -27.61 -7.75 -19.67
C ARG A 119 -28.06 -7.52 -21.11
N GLU A 120 -29.05 -8.28 -21.57
CA GLU A 120 -29.59 -8.21 -22.93
C GLU A 120 -30.50 -6.97 -23.14
N GLU A 121 -31.49 -6.77 -22.28
CA GLU A 121 -32.55 -5.79 -22.52
C GLU A 121 -32.27 -4.40 -21.89
N VAL A 122 -31.53 -4.33 -20.78
CA VAL A 122 -31.29 -3.05 -20.07
C VAL A 122 -29.92 -2.47 -20.41
N LEU A 123 -28.87 -3.28 -20.37
CA LEU A 123 -27.51 -2.81 -20.70
C LEU A 123 -27.26 -2.75 -22.22
N GLY A 124 -28.06 -3.45 -23.03
CA GLY A 124 -27.92 -3.46 -24.49
C GLY A 124 -26.54 -3.93 -24.97
N LYS A 125 -25.82 -4.71 -24.14
CA LYS A 125 -24.53 -5.30 -24.52
C LYS A 125 -24.83 -6.53 -25.38
N TRP A 126 -24.79 -6.33 -26.70
CA TRP A 126 -24.76 -7.40 -27.70
C TRP A 126 -23.42 -8.15 -27.67
#